data_AF-M6GCN1-F1
#
_entry.id   AF-M6GCN1-F1
#
_cell.length_a   1.000
_cell.length_b   1.000
_cell.length_c   1.000
_cell.angle_alpha   90.00
_cell.angle_beta   90.00
_cell.angle_gamma   90.00
#
_symmetry.space_group_name_H-M   'P 1'
#
loop_
_entity.id
_entity.type
_entity.pdbx_description
1 polymer ?
#
loop_
_entity_poly.entity_id
_entity_poly.type
_entity_poly.pdbx_seq_one_letter_code
_entity_poly.pdbx_strand_id
1 'polypeptide(L)'
;MNLSRSQFLRYLGKGAAALALARSGILSSSPKPLKSKRNKFPKFQTISPSEQDALILPSGYQYNTIALYGDKINPQGDTFGFNSDFNCFFPLEGKKNAGLLWNNHETLGTLEYYVNGYDSQKQGPNLRTDKQIEQYLYALGGSVIHIYKKKGEWILNPDSKYGRRIHGLTQFRLMGPAAGSAAVGNTNLVFGTFANCAGGLTFWNTVLSCEENVEWIIEPCKLTHETHYGWVIEVDPFDPKSVPVKHTALGRFAHENAALVLSPSGKLVVYMGDDARDEFVYKFVSKKSYDPSLGAKNSTLLEEGILYVADFDKGTWIPLDLETNKTLKNYKTENGNRQFETQADVLVHCRAAAKICGATPMDRPEDIEIHPLDGTIFIAMTNNDRHGNLFGQILRIREKSGDHAGLEFDFEVFIAGGAGFAAPDNLAFDKEGNLWVVTDISAKNLNRSVYKKFGNNGLFVIRTDTGRAYQFASSPVGAELTGLWFTPDQKELFLSVQHPGETTKDYGKPTSHWPHGGESVPRSGVVAIYLK
;
A
#
# COMPACT_ATOMS: atom_id res chain seq x y z
N MET A 1 26.92 -18.10 1.59
CA MET A 1 26.60 -19.38 2.28
C MET A 1 25.61 -20.15 1.41
N ASN A 2 25.94 -21.35 0.98
CA ASN A 2 25.02 -22.22 0.23
C ASN A 2 24.14 -22.97 1.23
N LEU A 3 22.87 -22.59 1.33
CA LEU A 3 21.88 -23.29 2.15
C LEU A 3 21.49 -24.60 1.48
N SER A 4 21.48 -25.68 2.24
CA SER A 4 21.00 -26.99 1.76
C SER A 4 19.47 -27.00 1.61
N ARG A 5 18.94 -27.88 0.75
CA ARG A 5 17.50 -28.04 0.50
C ARG A 5 16.70 -28.36 1.78
N SER A 6 17.31 -29.05 2.75
CA SER A 6 16.69 -29.35 4.05
C SER A 6 16.68 -28.14 4.99
N GLN A 7 17.66 -27.23 4.87
CA GLN A 7 17.65 -25.95 5.57
C GLN A 7 16.61 -25.00 4.95
N PHE A 8 16.48 -24.97 3.61
CA PHE A 8 15.43 -24.22 2.91
C PHE A 8 14.01 -24.65 3.35
N LEU A 9 13.77 -25.95 3.53
CA LEU A 9 12.47 -26.47 3.99
C LEU A 9 12.19 -26.16 5.47
N ARG A 10 13.22 -25.97 6.31
CA ARG A 10 13.06 -25.50 7.69
C ARG A 10 12.82 -23.98 7.79
N TYR A 11 13.30 -23.23 6.80
CA TYR A 11 13.08 -21.78 6.66
C TYR A 11 11.63 -21.40 6.32
N LEU A 12 10.85 -22.36 5.84
CA LEU A 12 9.54 -22.13 5.23
C LEU A 12 8.35 -22.11 6.24
N GLY A 13 8.58 -22.39 7.53
CA GLY A 13 7.54 -22.24 8.55
C GLY A 13 6.34 -23.18 8.38
N LYS A 14 5.40 -23.14 9.34
CA LYS A 14 4.19 -23.96 9.28
C LYS A 14 3.22 -23.49 8.19
N GLY A 15 3.22 -22.19 7.83
CA GLY A 15 2.46 -21.66 6.69
C GLY A 15 2.84 -22.32 5.36
N ALA A 16 4.11 -22.66 5.17
CA ALA A 16 4.51 -23.43 3.99
C ALA A 16 4.34 -24.94 4.14
N ALA A 17 4.07 -25.49 5.33
CA ALA A 17 3.72 -26.90 5.45
C ALA A 17 2.36 -27.18 4.78
N ALA A 18 1.44 -26.20 4.84
CA ALA A 18 0.24 -26.18 4.00
C ALA A 18 0.58 -26.11 2.49
N LEU A 19 1.51 -25.23 2.07
CA LEU A 19 2.00 -25.17 0.67
C LEU A 19 2.76 -26.44 0.22
N ALA A 20 3.45 -27.13 1.12
CA ALA A 20 4.20 -28.35 0.82
C ALA A 20 3.24 -29.55 0.67
N LEU A 21 2.14 -29.58 1.44
CA LEU A 21 1.09 -30.58 1.32
C LEU A 21 0.27 -30.42 0.04
N ALA A 22 0.04 -29.19 -0.42
CA ALA A 22 -0.61 -28.90 -1.71
C ALA A 22 0.15 -29.48 -2.92
N ARG A 23 1.46 -29.75 -2.80
CA ARG A 23 2.22 -30.46 -3.85
C ARG A 23 2.14 -31.99 -3.76
N SER A 24 1.65 -32.56 -2.66
CA SER A 24 1.65 -34.01 -2.43
C SER A 24 0.27 -34.68 -2.62
N GLY A 25 -0.81 -33.91 -2.68
CA GLY A 25 -2.15 -34.41 -2.93
C GLY A 25 -2.76 -33.80 -4.19
N ILE A 26 -2.99 -34.64 -5.20
CA ILE A 26 -3.66 -34.33 -6.48
C ILE A 26 -2.75 -33.58 -7.47
N LEU A 27 -2.02 -34.36 -8.28
CA LEU A 27 -1.62 -33.98 -9.63
C LEU A 27 -2.90 -33.73 -10.45
N SER A 28 -3.58 -32.60 -10.23
CA SER A 28 -4.40 -32.00 -11.28
C SER A 28 -3.40 -31.43 -12.28
N SER A 29 -3.69 -31.64 -13.57
CA SER A 29 -2.87 -31.19 -14.69
C SER A 29 -2.28 -29.81 -14.41
N SER A 30 -0.94 -29.71 -14.37
CA SER A 30 -0.29 -28.40 -14.37
C SER A 30 -0.93 -27.58 -15.50
N PRO A 31 -1.54 -26.41 -15.21
CA PRO A 31 -2.09 -25.59 -16.26
C PRO A 31 -0.99 -25.36 -17.28
N LYS A 32 -1.31 -25.56 -18.56
CA LYS A 32 -0.35 -25.31 -19.65
C LYS A 32 0.28 -23.94 -19.39
N PRO A 33 1.62 -23.81 -19.37
CA PRO A 33 2.24 -22.51 -19.23
C PRO A 33 1.62 -21.61 -20.30
N LEU A 34 1.03 -20.49 -19.87
CA LEU A 34 0.59 -19.46 -20.81
C LEU A 34 1.79 -19.19 -21.70
N LYS A 35 1.60 -19.23 -23.02
CA LYS A 35 2.62 -18.76 -23.97
C LYS A 35 2.80 -17.27 -23.71
N SER A 36 3.64 -16.90 -22.75
CA SER A 36 4.01 -15.50 -22.57
C SER A 36 4.83 -15.11 -23.80
N LYS A 37 4.41 -14.06 -24.50
CA LYS A 37 5.36 -13.35 -25.36
C LYS A 37 6.50 -12.91 -24.44
N ARG A 38 7.75 -13.07 -24.87
CA ARG A 38 8.87 -12.49 -24.12
C ARG A 38 8.61 -11.01 -23.92
N ASN A 39 8.43 -10.59 -22.67
CA ASN A 39 8.27 -9.19 -22.33
C ASN A 39 9.53 -8.43 -22.75
N LYS A 40 9.36 -7.25 -23.34
CA LYS A 40 10.50 -6.38 -23.62
C LYS A 40 10.99 -5.85 -22.28
N PHE A 41 12.21 -6.23 -21.93
CA PHE A 41 12.83 -5.77 -20.69
C PHE A 41 13.28 -4.30 -20.84
N PRO A 42 13.06 -3.44 -19.83
CA PRO A 42 13.56 -2.08 -19.84
C PRO A 42 15.09 -2.06 -20.04
N LYS A 43 15.58 -1.18 -20.91
CA LYS A 43 17.01 -1.14 -21.25
C LYS A 43 17.77 -0.32 -20.21
N PHE A 44 18.21 -0.96 -19.13
CA PHE A 44 19.12 -0.38 -18.16
C PHE A 44 20.19 -1.40 -17.73
N GLN A 45 21.31 -0.89 -17.25
CA GLN A 45 22.30 -1.70 -16.56
C GLN A 45 21.93 -1.77 -15.08
N THR A 46 21.70 -2.97 -14.55
CA THR A 46 21.41 -3.15 -13.12
C THR A 46 22.49 -2.49 -12.27
N ILE A 47 22.08 -1.76 -11.24
CA ILE A 47 23.01 -1.23 -10.24
C ILE A 47 23.39 -2.32 -9.24
N SER A 48 24.36 -2.02 -8.38
CA SER A 48 24.70 -2.84 -7.22
C SER A 48 24.06 -2.26 -5.94
N PRO A 49 23.83 -3.09 -4.91
CA PRO A 49 23.51 -2.62 -3.56
C PRO A 49 24.40 -1.46 -3.12
N SER A 50 23.82 -0.49 -2.43
CA SER A 50 24.53 0.71 -1.95
C SER A 50 24.12 1.05 -0.54
N GLU A 51 25.04 1.62 0.24
CA GLU A 51 24.80 2.21 1.56
C GLU A 51 24.96 3.75 1.52
N GLN A 52 25.09 4.34 0.32
CA GLN A 52 25.27 5.77 0.15
C GLN A 52 24.00 6.55 0.45
N ASP A 53 24.15 7.76 1.01
CA ASP A 53 23.04 8.67 1.24
C ASP A 53 22.63 9.44 -0.03
N ALA A 54 22.14 8.69 -1.02
CA ALA A 54 21.70 9.23 -2.30
C ALA A 54 20.66 8.32 -2.96
N LEU A 55 19.75 8.91 -3.74
CA LEU A 55 18.94 8.15 -4.69
C LEU A 55 19.80 7.79 -5.90
N ILE A 56 20.26 6.54 -5.96
CA ILE A 56 21.15 6.06 -7.03
C ILE A 56 20.32 5.42 -8.13
N LEU A 57 20.62 5.78 -9.38
CA LEU A 57 19.95 5.28 -10.58
C LEU A 57 20.95 4.65 -11.57
N PRO A 58 20.48 3.86 -12.56
CA PRO A 58 21.33 3.33 -13.60
C PRO A 58 21.92 4.43 -14.48
N SER A 59 23.05 4.15 -15.14
CA SER A 59 23.64 5.08 -16.11
C SER A 59 22.62 5.47 -17.19
N GLY A 60 22.52 6.77 -17.47
CA GLY A 60 21.57 7.36 -18.43
C GLY A 60 20.26 7.83 -17.80
N TYR A 61 19.91 7.36 -16.59
CA TYR A 61 18.75 7.86 -15.85
C TYR A 61 19.15 8.99 -14.92
N GLN A 62 18.20 9.90 -14.68
CA GLN A 62 18.31 10.98 -13.71
C GLN A 62 16.94 11.23 -13.08
N TYR A 63 16.90 12.09 -12.07
CA TYR A 63 15.64 12.51 -11.46
C TYR A 63 15.64 14.01 -11.16
N ASN A 64 14.44 14.57 -11.04
CA ASN A 64 14.23 15.86 -10.40
C ASN A 64 13.21 15.70 -9.27
N THR A 65 13.33 16.53 -8.24
CA THR A 65 12.34 16.59 -7.16
C THR A 65 11.10 17.36 -7.62
N ILE A 66 9.92 16.83 -7.30
CA ILE A 66 8.62 17.45 -7.61
C ILE A 66 8.16 18.28 -6.41
N ALA A 67 8.08 17.66 -5.24
CA ALA A 67 7.64 18.25 -3.99
C ALA A 67 8.34 17.54 -2.81
N LEU A 68 8.66 18.31 -1.77
CA LEU A 68 9.23 17.84 -0.51
C LEU A 68 8.33 18.24 0.65
N TYR A 69 8.41 17.51 1.76
CA TYR A 69 7.72 17.87 3.00
C TYR A 69 7.89 19.35 3.33
N GLY A 70 6.79 20.07 3.54
CA GLY A 70 6.80 21.50 3.87
C GLY A 70 6.70 22.44 2.67
N ASP A 71 6.79 21.95 1.43
CA ASP A 71 6.58 22.80 0.26
C ASP A 71 5.13 23.29 0.20
N LYS A 72 4.93 24.58 -0.10
CA LYS A 72 3.60 25.18 -0.28
C LYS A 72 2.90 24.56 -1.49
N ILE A 73 1.66 24.08 -1.32
CA ILE A 73 0.90 23.41 -2.39
C ILE A 73 -0.30 24.22 -2.91
N ASN A 74 -0.69 25.30 -2.22
CA ASN A 74 -1.79 26.18 -2.65
C ASN A 74 -1.63 27.62 -2.14
N PRO A 75 -2.39 28.60 -2.68
CA PRO A 75 -2.36 29.99 -2.20
C PRO A 75 -2.77 30.18 -0.73
N GLN A 76 -3.53 29.24 -0.15
CA GLN A 76 -3.99 29.29 1.23
C GLN A 76 -2.87 28.99 2.24
N GLY A 77 -1.75 28.45 1.78
CA GLY A 77 -0.59 28.16 2.62
C GLY A 77 -0.52 26.73 3.12
N ASP A 78 -1.33 25.81 2.59
CA ASP A 78 -1.15 24.40 2.88
C ASP A 78 0.23 23.93 2.43
N THR A 79 0.80 22.99 3.19
CA THR A 79 2.09 22.39 2.88
C THR A 79 1.97 20.90 2.61
N PHE A 80 2.82 20.42 1.71
CA PHE A 80 2.99 19.00 1.42
C PHE A 80 3.36 18.24 2.70
N GLY A 81 2.69 17.10 2.92
CA GLY A 81 2.80 16.33 4.16
C GLY A 81 4.13 15.59 4.33
N PHE A 82 4.24 14.85 5.43
CA PHE A 82 5.46 14.15 5.86
C PHE A 82 5.40 12.66 5.54
N ASN A 83 6.56 12.09 5.19
CA ASN A 83 6.73 10.68 4.80
C ASN A 83 5.80 10.28 3.65
N SER A 84 6.11 10.86 2.50
CA SER A 84 5.50 10.54 1.21
C SER A 84 5.51 9.05 0.93
N ASP A 85 4.35 8.55 0.54
CA ASP A 85 4.11 7.13 0.25
C ASP A 85 3.47 7.01 -1.15
N PHE A 86 2.33 6.36 -1.30
CA PHE A 86 1.59 6.20 -2.55
C PHE A 86 1.52 7.45 -3.42
N ASN A 87 1.74 7.29 -4.73
CA ASN A 87 1.48 8.31 -5.73
C ASN A 87 0.32 7.87 -6.64
N CYS A 88 -0.55 8.80 -7.04
CA CYS A 88 -1.54 8.56 -8.09
C CYS A 88 -1.68 9.79 -9.00
N PHE A 89 -1.30 9.64 -10.28
CA PHE A 89 -1.28 10.75 -11.24
C PHE A 89 -2.54 10.80 -12.11
N PHE A 90 -3.09 12.00 -12.21
CA PHE A 90 -4.30 12.34 -12.95
C PHE A 90 -3.99 13.40 -14.01
N PRO A 91 -3.82 13.02 -15.29
CA PRO A 91 -3.59 13.98 -16.36
C PRO A 91 -4.74 15.00 -16.45
N LEU A 92 -4.43 16.29 -16.63
CA LEU A 92 -5.46 17.29 -16.92
C LEU A 92 -5.94 17.11 -18.36
N GLU A 93 -7.25 17.17 -18.56
CA GLU A 93 -7.86 16.96 -19.87
C GLU A 93 -7.27 17.90 -20.93
N GLY A 94 -6.84 17.34 -22.07
CA GLY A 94 -6.20 18.09 -23.15
C GLY A 94 -4.79 18.63 -22.83
N LYS A 95 -4.19 18.30 -21.68
CA LYS A 95 -2.88 18.80 -21.24
C LYS A 95 -1.89 17.65 -21.00
N LYS A 96 -1.10 17.30 -22.02
CA LYS A 96 -0.08 16.22 -21.91
C LYS A 96 1.02 16.48 -20.88
N ASN A 97 1.25 17.74 -20.51
CA ASN A 97 2.35 18.19 -19.66
C ASN A 97 1.83 18.83 -18.36
N ALA A 98 0.63 18.51 -17.92
CA ALA A 98 0.07 18.98 -16.65
C ALA A 98 -0.91 17.96 -16.08
N GLY A 99 -0.97 17.83 -14.76
CA GLY A 99 -1.83 16.88 -14.08
C GLY A 99 -1.93 17.17 -12.59
N LEU A 100 -2.87 16.51 -11.93
CA LEU A 100 -2.90 16.43 -10.48
C LEU A 100 -2.12 15.19 -10.06
N LEU A 101 -1.39 15.28 -8.96
CA LEU A 101 -0.76 14.15 -8.31
C LEU A 101 -1.31 14.06 -6.90
N TRP A 102 -1.88 12.91 -6.56
CA TRP A 102 -2.12 12.53 -5.18
C TRP A 102 -0.83 11.93 -4.60
N ASN A 103 -0.50 12.30 -3.37
CA ASN A 103 0.55 11.65 -2.58
C ASN A 103 0.09 11.38 -1.15
N ASN A 104 0.23 10.14 -0.67
CA ASN A 104 -0.03 9.75 0.72
C ASN A 104 1.09 10.22 1.67
N HIS A 105 0.75 10.39 2.95
CA HIS A 105 1.63 10.81 4.05
C HIS A 105 1.36 9.93 5.27
N GLU A 106 2.24 8.97 5.51
CA GLU A 106 1.90 7.78 6.30
C GLU A 106 2.11 7.98 7.80
N THR A 107 3.36 8.19 8.22
CA THR A 107 3.77 8.22 9.63
C THR A 107 4.85 9.27 9.89
N LEU A 108 5.05 9.71 11.13
CA LEU A 108 6.20 10.57 11.49
C LEU A 108 7.38 9.77 12.05
N GLY A 109 7.10 8.62 12.66
CA GLY A 109 8.10 7.73 13.24
C GLY A 109 9.12 8.43 14.16
N THR A 110 10.38 8.06 14.02
CA THR A 110 11.50 8.67 14.78
C THR A 110 11.82 10.10 14.35
N LEU A 111 11.39 10.50 13.15
CA LEU A 111 11.67 11.79 12.53
C LEU A 111 10.69 12.89 12.92
N GLU A 112 9.67 12.58 13.72
CA GLU A 112 8.71 13.55 14.25
C GLU A 112 9.37 14.78 14.89
N TYR A 113 10.56 14.61 15.48
CA TYR A 113 11.33 15.71 16.05
C TYR A 113 11.51 16.88 15.06
N TYR A 114 11.71 16.58 13.77
CA TYR A 114 11.87 17.59 12.72
C TYR A 114 10.55 18.24 12.27
N VAL A 115 9.41 17.71 12.71
CA VAL A 115 8.08 18.23 12.41
C VAL A 115 7.57 19.14 13.53
N ASN A 116 7.61 18.66 14.78
CA ASN A 116 6.99 19.36 15.91
C ASN A 116 7.87 19.39 17.18
N GLY A 117 9.13 18.94 17.10
CA GLY A 117 10.07 18.90 18.22
C GLY A 117 9.80 17.81 19.27
N TYR A 118 8.86 16.90 19.04
CA TYR A 118 8.66 15.75 19.91
C TYR A 118 9.78 14.72 19.71
N ASP A 119 10.47 14.40 20.79
CA ASP A 119 11.55 13.40 20.81
C ASP A 119 10.97 12.04 21.18
N SER A 120 10.65 11.20 20.19
CA SER A 120 10.12 9.85 20.42
C SER A 120 11.13 8.88 21.04
N GLN A 121 12.41 9.26 21.12
CA GLN A 121 13.50 8.46 21.69
C GLN A 121 13.79 8.81 23.16
N LYS A 122 13.18 9.87 23.69
CA LYS A 122 13.33 10.30 25.08
C LYS A 122 12.86 9.24 26.07
N GLN A 123 13.73 8.91 27.03
CA GLN A 123 13.37 8.01 28.13
C GLN A 123 12.53 8.72 29.20
N GLY A 124 11.57 8.00 29.79
CA GLY A 124 10.69 8.50 30.85
C GLY A 124 9.36 9.08 30.33
N PRO A 125 8.58 9.76 31.18
CA PRO A 125 7.30 10.33 30.78
C PRO A 125 7.49 11.34 29.64
N ASN A 126 6.88 11.04 28.50
CA ASN A 126 7.00 11.86 27.30
C ASN A 126 5.70 11.84 26.50
N LEU A 127 4.80 12.75 26.85
CA LEU A 127 3.51 12.90 26.17
C LEU A 127 3.57 14.09 25.23
N ARG A 128 2.90 13.96 24.08
CA ARG A 128 2.70 15.10 23.17
C ARG A 128 1.81 16.15 23.82
N THR A 129 2.15 17.41 23.57
CA THR A 129 1.25 18.55 23.80
C THR A 129 0.13 18.56 22.76
N ASP A 130 -0.97 19.26 23.04
CA ASP A 130 -2.09 19.36 22.10
C ASP A 130 -1.66 19.99 20.76
N LYS A 131 -0.76 20.99 20.80
CA LYS A 131 -0.18 21.58 19.58
C LYS A 131 0.64 20.58 18.78
N GLN A 132 1.43 19.73 19.46
CA GLN A 132 2.19 18.68 18.77
C GLN A 132 1.27 17.64 18.14
N ILE A 133 0.16 17.28 18.81
CA ILE A 133 -0.86 16.39 18.25
C ILE A 133 -1.52 17.02 17.03
N GLU A 134 -1.90 18.30 17.08
CA GLU A 134 -2.46 19.02 15.93
C GLU A 134 -1.50 19.01 14.74
N GLN A 135 -0.22 19.31 14.97
CA GLN A 135 0.83 19.26 13.94
C GLN A 135 1.06 17.83 13.42
N TYR A 136 0.98 16.82 14.28
CA TYR A 136 1.10 15.41 13.92
C TYR A 136 -0.02 15.02 12.95
N LEU A 137 -1.27 15.28 13.33
CA LEU A 137 -2.45 14.97 12.53
C LEU A 137 -2.49 15.78 11.22
N TYR A 138 -2.02 17.03 11.23
CA TYR A 138 -1.89 17.84 10.01
C TYR A 138 -0.79 17.33 9.08
N ALA A 139 0.30 16.75 9.59
CA ALA A 139 1.41 16.29 8.76
C ALA A 139 1.08 15.02 7.96
N LEU A 140 0.14 14.20 8.42
CA LEU A 140 -0.26 12.93 7.81
C LEU A 140 -1.49 13.07 6.89
N GLY A 141 -1.88 11.97 6.23
CA GLY A 141 -3.03 11.94 5.33
C GLY A 141 -2.62 11.82 3.87
N GLY A 142 -3.05 12.79 3.06
CA GLY A 142 -2.68 12.92 1.66
C GLY A 142 -2.62 14.37 1.21
N SER A 143 -1.93 14.59 0.09
CA SER A 143 -1.85 15.86 -0.62
C SER A 143 -2.35 15.70 -2.04
N VAL A 144 -3.30 16.53 -2.44
CA VAL A 144 -3.56 16.78 -3.87
C VAL A 144 -2.65 17.93 -4.26
N ILE A 145 -1.74 17.70 -5.22
CA ILE A 145 -0.89 18.75 -5.80
C ILE A 145 -1.12 18.88 -7.30
N HIS A 146 -0.86 20.05 -7.87
CA HIS A 146 -0.87 20.25 -9.32
C HIS A 146 0.57 20.33 -9.80
N ILE A 147 0.92 19.51 -10.78
CA ILE A 147 2.24 19.47 -11.38
C ILE A 147 2.17 19.74 -12.88
N TYR A 148 3.23 20.32 -13.42
CA TYR A 148 3.35 20.58 -14.86
C TYR A 148 4.80 20.52 -15.31
N LYS A 149 5.02 20.30 -16.61
CA LYS A 149 6.39 20.31 -17.14
C LYS A 149 6.88 21.73 -17.39
N LYS A 150 8.06 22.04 -16.86
CA LYS A 150 8.83 23.25 -17.17
C LYS A 150 10.23 22.83 -17.61
N LYS A 151 10.63 23.21 -18.83
CA LYS A 151 11.91 22.81 -19.43
C LYS A 151 12.15 21.29 -19.45
N GLY A 152 11.08 20.50 -19.60
CA GLY A 152 11.14 19.04 -19.66
C GLY A 152 10.95 18.32 -18.33
N GLU A 153 11.01 19.03 -17.21
CA GLU A 153 10.92 18.46 -15.85
C GLU A 153 9.56 18.72 -15.22
N TRP A 154 9.01 17.75 -14.49
CA TRP A 154 7.80 17.93 -13.69
C TRP A 154 8.08 18.78 -12.46
N ILE A 155 7.32 19.87 -12.28
CA ILE A 155 7.46 20.75 -11.12
C ILE A 155 6.10 21.02 -10.47
N LEU A 156 6.12 21.27 -9.17
CA LEU A 156 4.95 21.70 -8.39
C LEU A 156 4.47 23.10 -8.82
N ASN A 157 3.15 23.26 -8.92
CA ASN A 157 2.47 24.55 -8.98
C ASN A 157 1.92 24.92 -7.60
N PRO A 158 2.60 25.81 -6.84
CA PRO A 158 2.20 26.17 -5.48
C PRO A 158 0.97 27.09 -5.42
N ASP A 159 0.50 27.59 -6.57
CA ASP A 159 -0.63 28.52 -6.66
C ASP A 159 -1.86 27.86 -7.31
N SER A 160 -1.95 26.54 -7.20
CA SER A 160 -3.05 25.75 -7.75
C SER A 160 -4.32 25.88 -6.91
N LYS A 161 -5.47 26.05 -7.59
CA LYS A 161 -6.80 25.94 -6.97
C LYS A 161 -7.18 24.51 -6.55
N TYR A 162 -6.47 23.50 -7.07
CA TYR A 162 -6.71 22.10 -6.74
C TYR A 162 -5.91 21.66 -5.51
N GLY A 163 -4.80 22.37 -5.25
CA GLY A 163 -3.87 22.06 -4.17
C GLY A 163 -4.57 22.09 -2.82
N ARG A 164 -4.46 21.01 -2.03
CA ARG A 164 -5.06 20.93 -0.70
C ARG A 164 -4.57 19.71 0.08
N ARG A 165 -4.76 19.77 1.40
CA ARG A 165 -4.53 18.63 2.31
C ARG A 165 -5.82 17.91 2.65
N ILE A 166 -5.70 16.59 2.74
CA ILE A 166 -6.67 15.69 3.35
C ILE A 166 -5.91 15.03 4.50
N HIS A 167 -6.24 15.31 5.74
CA HIS A 167 -5.37 15.02 6.89
C HIS A 167 -6.16 14.58 8.12
N GLY A 168 -5.48 14.35 9.24
CA GLY A 168 -6.07 13.86 10.50
C GLY A 168 -7.16 14.75 11.12
N LEU A 169 -7.36 15.96 10.61
CA LEU A 169 -8.43 16.90 11.03
C LEU A 169 -9.53 17.09 9.97
N THR A 170 -9.45 16.44 8.81
CA THR A 170 -10.43 16.62 7.71
C THR A 170 -11.73 15.89 7.99
N GLN A 171 -12.88 16.48 7.68
CA GLN A 171 -14.17 15.79 7.82
C GLN A 171 -14.37 14.77 6.69
N PHE A 172 -14.84 13.57 7.03
CA PHE A 172 -15.21 12.49 6.12
C PHE A 172 -16.67 12.08 6.30
N ARG A 173 -17.26 11.53 5.24
CA ARG A 173 -18.50 10.76 5.32
C ARG A 173 -18.17 9.26 5.38
N LEU A 174 -18.90 8.51 6.18
CA LEU A 174 -18.91 7.05 6.10
C LEU A 174 -19.93 6.63 5.03
N MET A 175 -19.57 5.63 4.22
CA MET A 175 -20.43 5.01 3.22
C MET A 175 -20.37 3.48 3.36
N GLY A 176 -21.48 2.79 3.12
CA GLY A 176 -21.59 1.34 3.25
C GLY A 176 -22.19 0.89 4.59
N PRO A 177 -22.17 -0.43 4.88
CA PRO A 177 -23.02 -1.01 5.93
C PRO A 177 -22.74 -0.53 7.36
N ALA A 178 -21.53 -0.05 7.65
CA ALA A 178 -21.22 0.45 9.00
C ALA A 178 -21.62 1.92 9.21
N ALA A 179 -21.89 2.68 8.14
CA ALA A 179 -22.29 4.08 8.24
C ALA A 179 -23.59 4.21 9.06
N GLY A 180 -23.57 5.03 10.12
CA GLY A 180 -24.73 5.29 10.98
C GLY A 180 -25.06 4.16 11.95
N SER A 181 -24.29 3.06 11.95
CA SER A 181 -24.49 1.93 12.86
C SER A 181 -23.94 2.20 14.26
N ALA A 182 -24.39 1.43 15.25
CA ALA A 182 -23.85 1.48 16.60
C ALA A 182 -22.35 1.14 16.66
N ALA A 183 -21.86 0.29 15.75
CA ALA A 183 -20.45 -0.13 15.69
C ALA A 183 -19.47 1.02 15.40
N VAL A 184 -19.96 2.13 14.83
CA VAL A 184 -19.19 3.37 14.63
C VAL A 184 -19.71 4.53 15.50
N GLY A 185 -20.56 4.24 16.49
CA GLY A 185 -21.12 5.26 17.40
C GLY A 185 -22.32 6.03 16.83
N ASN A 186 -23.13 5.41 15.97
CA ASN A 186 -24.35 5.98 15.37
C ASN A 186 -24.11 7.28 14.59
N THR A 187 -22.98 7.37 13.87
CA THR A 187 -22.61 8.54 13.06
C THR A 187 -22.37 8.18 11.59
N ASN A 188 -22.63 9.14 10.71
CA ASN A 188 -22.23 9.11 9.30
C ASN A 188 -21.07 10.06 8.99
N LEU A 189 -20.64 10.84 9.98
CA LEU A 189 -19.57 11.83 9.87
C LEU A 189 -18.47 11.51 10.86
N VAL A 190 -17.25 11.47 10.37
CA VAL A 190 -16.04 11.23 11.16
C VAL A 190 -14.96 12.24 10.76
N PHE A 191 -13.90 12.34 11.54
CA PHE A 191 -12.78 13.24 11.26
C PHE A 191 -11.50 12.45 11.13
N GLY A 192 -10.66 12.88 10.20
CA GLY A 192 -9.29 12.43 10.04
C GLY A 192 -9.09 11.22 9.16
N THR A 193 -7.94 11.23 8.51
CA THR A 193 -7.26 10.08 7.93
C THR A 193 -5.76 10.24 8.21
N PHE A 194 -5.07 9.14 8.48
CA PHE A 194 -3.64 9.04 8.79
C PHE A 194 -3.20 7.58 8.66
N ALA A 195 -1.90 7.30 8.77
CA ALA A 195 -1.35 6.00 8.38
C ALA A 195 -1.78 5.63 6.95
N ASN A 196 -1.78 6.62 6.06
CA ASN A 196 -2.13 6.43 4.67
C ASN A 196 -0.91 5.82 3.98
N CYS A 197 -0.97 4.51 3.70
CA CYS A 197 0.13 3.72 3.16
C CYS A 197 0.10 3.75 1.62
N ALA A 198 -0.37 2.68 0.96
CA ALA A 198 -0.58 2.60 -0.49
C ALA A 198 -2.00 3.04 -0.92
N GLY A 199 -2.47 2.59 -2.08
CA GLY A 199 -3.77 3.00 -2.60
C GLY A 199 -4.16 2.38 -3.94
N GLY A 200 -5.03 3.08 -4.68
CA GLY A 200 -5.51 2.65 -6.00
C GLY A 200 -6.18 3.78 -6.78
N LEU A 201 -6.35 3.57 -8.09
CA LEU A 201 -7.08 4.48 -8.98
C LEU A 201 -8.40 3.84 -9.43
N THR A 202 -9.50 4.54 -9.18
CA THR A 202 -10.81 4.07 -9.63
C THR A 202 -11.02 4.29 -11.13
N PHE A 203 -11.93 3.50 -11.73
CA PHE A 203 -12.37 3.67 -13.12
C PHE A 203 -13.16 4.97 -13.37
N TRP A 204 -13.38 5.79 -12.34
CA TRP A 204 -14.07 7.08 -12.42
C TRP A 204 -13.19 8.25 -11.97
N ASN A 205 -11.86 8.07 -12.03
CA ASN A 205 -10.84 9.11 -11.81
C ASN A 205 -10.83 9.72 -10.39
N THR A 206 -11.07 8.90 -9.38
CA THR A 206 -10.82 9.23 -7.97
C THR A 206 -9.68 8.38 -7.43
N VAL A 207 -9.03 8.85 -6.36
CA VAL A 207 -8.00 8.08 -5.67
C VAL A 207 -8.61 7.32 -4.51
N LEU A 208 -8.23 6.06 -4.36
CA LEU A 208 -8.34 5.31 -3.11
C LEU A 208 -7.02 5.41 -2.36
N SER A 209 -7.08 5.71 -1.08
CA SER A 209 -5.95 5.72 -0.15
C SER A 209 -6.32 4.87 1.05
N CYS A 210 -5.34 4.16 1.61
CA CYS A 210 -5.60 3.07 2.54
C CYS A 210 -5.04 3.40 3.92
N GLU A 211 -5.90 3.35 4.93
CA GLU A 211 -5.49 3.50 6.33
C GLU A 211 -4.98 2.16 6.87
N GLU A 212 -3.72 2.15 7.29
CA GLU A 212 -2.94 0.95 7.57
C GLU A 212 -2.66 0.83 9.08
N ASN A 213 -1.47 1.17 9.57
CA ASN A 213 -1.09 1.14 10.99
C ASN A 213 -1.70 2.27 11.86
N VAL A 214 -3.03 2.42 11.86
CA VAL A 214 -3.76 3.52 12.52
C VAL A 214 -3.60 3.54 14.04
N GLU A 215 -3.38 2.38 14.66
CA GLU A 215 -3.20 2.25 16.11
C GLU A 215 -1.96 3.02 16.61
N TRP A 216 -0.93 3.18 15.77
CA TRP A 216 0.26 3.97 16.12
C TRP A 216 -0.03 5.46 16.28
N ILE A 217 -1.19 5.93 15.83
CA ILE A 217 -1.61 7.33 15.89
C ILE A 217 -2.74 7.53 16.90
N ILE A 218 -3.72 6.62 16.95
CA ILE A 218 -4.92 6.73 17.78
C ILE A 218 -4.58 6.95 19.26
N GLU A 219 -3.84 6.02 19.87
CA GLU A 219 -3.50 6.13 21.30
C GLU A 219 -2.56 7.32 21.55
N PRO A 220 -1.47 7.52 20.78
CA PRO A 220 -0.53 8.62 21.08
C PRO A 220 -1.10 10.02 20.79
N CYS A 221 -2.18 10.13 20.01
CA CYS A 221 -2.93 11.36 19.78
C CYS A 221 -4.23 11.46 20.60
N LYS A 222 -4.50 10.50 21.50
CA LYS A 222 -5.66 10.49 22.41
C LYS A 222 -7.01 10.54 21.68
N LEU A 223 -7.12 9.88 20.54
CA LEU A 223 -8.37 9.83 19.77
C LEU A 223 -9.34 8.83 20.41
N THR A 224 -10.60 9.22 20.62
CA THR A 224 -11.56 8.46 21.44
C THR A 224 -12.45 7.48 20.66
N HIS A 225 -12.37 7.48 19.32
CA HIS A 225 -13.24 6.70 18.45
C HIS A 225 -12.43 5.85 17.47
N GLU A 226 -11.86 4.75 17.96
CA GLU A 226 -10.94 3.91 17.19
C GLU A 226 -11.57 3.33 15.91
N THR A 227 -12.86 3.00 15.96
CA THR A 227 -13.60 2.43 14.83
C THR A 227 -13.84 3.41 13.68
N HIS A 228 -13.46 4.68 13.83
CA HIS A 228 -13.52 5.68 12.76
C HIS A 228 -12.35 5.59 11.77
N TYR A 229 -11.34 4.76 12.05
CA TYR A 229 -10.13 4.59 11.24
C TYR A 229 -9.89 3.14 10.83
N GLY A 230 -8.97 2.89 9.90
CA GLY A 230 -8.64 1.56 9.35
C GLY A 230 -9.52 1.21 8.15
N TRP A 231 -9.90 2.22 7.36
CA TRP A 231 -10.77 2.08 6.19
C TRP A 231 -10.03 2.51 4.91
N VAL A 232 -10.46 1.98 3.76
CA VAL A 232 -10.14 2.58 2.47
C VAL A 232 -10.92 3.90 2.33
N ILE A 233 -10.21 4.98 2.02
CA ILE A 233 -10.78 6.31 1.80
C ILE A 233 -10.75 6.67 0.31
N GLU A 234 -11.74 7.45 -0.14
CA GLU A 234 -11.83 7.96 -1.51
C GLU A 234 -11.80 9.49 -1.54
N VAL A 235 -10.97 10.04 -2.41
CA VAL A 235 -10.87 11.49 -2.67
C VAL A 235 -11.03 11.74 -4.17
N ASP A 236 -11.87 12.72 -4.52
CA ASP A 236 -11.92 13.26 -5.89
C ASP A 236 -10.84 14.35 -6.02
N PRO A 237 -9.73 14.11 -6.74
CA PRO A 237 -8.66 15.11 -6.83
C PRO A 237 -9.10 16.39 -7.55
N PHE A 238 -10.10 16.32 -8.44
CA PHE A 238 -10.53 17.42 -9.29
C PHE A 238 -11.53 18.37 -8.61
N ASP A 239 -12.28 17.91 -7.61
CA ASP A 239 -13.19 18.76 -6.84
C ASP A 239 -12.64 19.11 -5.44
N PRO A 240 -12.05 20.30 -5.25
CA PRO A 240 -11.52 20.73 -3.95
C PRO A 240 -12.58 20.97 -2.88
N LYS A 241 -13.87 20.95 -3.24
CA LYS A 241 -14.99 21.08 -2.29
C LYS A 241 -15.64 19.75 -1.97
N SER A 242 -15.24 18.66 -2.64
CA SER A 242 -15.76 17.34 -2.36
C SER A 242 -15.43 16.93 -0.92
N VAL A 243 -16.39 16.29 -0.25
CA VAL A 243 -16.17 15.68 1.07
C VAL A 243 -15.68 14.25 0.83
N PRO A 244 -14.45 13.91 1.25
CA PRO A 244 -13.92 12.56 1.15
C PRO A 244 -14.80 11.51 1.83
N VAL A 245 -14.68 10.27 1.40
CA VAL A 245 -15.51 9.15 1.84
C VAL A 245 -14.64 8.06 2.45
N LYS A 246 -15.08 7.42 3.53
CA LYS A 246 -14.54 6.12 3.98
C LYS A 246 -15.51 5.02 3.60
N HIS A 247 -15.03 4.01 2.88
CA HIS A 247 -15.86 2.93 2.33
C HIS A 247 -15.86 1.70 3.24
N THR A 248 -16.91 1.60 4.05
CA THR A 248 -17.00 0.58 5.10
C THR A 248 -17.28 -0.84 4.58
N ALA A 249 -17.79 -0.97 3.35
CA ALA A 249 -18.04 -2.28 2.73
C ALA A 249 -16.75 -3.06 2.40
N LEU A 250 -15.60 -2.36 2.36
CA LEU A 250 -14.29 -2.97 2.12
C LEU A 250 -13.66 -3.56 3.40
N GLY A 251 -14.32 -3.38 4.56
CA GLY A 251 -13.87 -3.90 5.84
C GLY A 251 -12.86 -2.99 6.55
N ARG A 252 -12.73 -3.18 7.88
CA ARG A 252 -11.81 -2.44 8.73
C ARG A 252 -10.61 -3.30 9.13
N PHE A 253 -9.41 -2.91 8.71
CA PHE A 253 -8.13 -3.56 9.02
C PHE A 253 -6.96 -2.64 8.59
N ALA A 254 -5.71 -3.12 8.65
CA ALA A 254 -4.56 -2.33 8.20
C ALA A 254 -4.43 -2.47 6.68
N HIS A 255 -5.15 -1.64 5.93
CA HIS A 255 -5.16 -1.73 4.47
C HIS A 255 -3.84 -1.24 3.92
N GLU A 256 -3.14 -2.09 3.16
CA GLU A 256 -2.00 -1.63 2.37
C GLU A 256 -2.49 -0.82 1.17
N ASN A 257 -3.12 -1.50 0.21
CA ASN A 257 -3.55 -0.96 -1.07
C ASN A 257 -4.95 -1.45 -1.46
N ALA A 258 -5.47 -0.93 -2.57
CA ALA A 258 -6.75 -1.35 -3.13
C ALA A 258 -6.62 -1.57 -4.65
N ALA A 259 -6.37 -2.80 -5.07
CA ALA A 259 -6.19 -3.17 -6.47
C ALA A 259 -7.53 -3.43 -7.17
N LEU A 260 -7.91 -2.60 -8.13
CA LEU A 260 -9.22 -2.66 -8.79
C LEU A 260 -9.18 -3.35 -10.16
N VAL A 261 -10.21 -4.15 -10.43
CA VAL A 261 -10.46 -4.73 -11.77
C VAL A 261 -11.95 -4.88 -12.03
N LEU A 262 -12.34 -4.87 -13.31
CA LEU A 262 -13.70 -5.23 -13.72
C LEU A 262 -13.73 -6.69 -14.13
N SER A 263 -14.66 -7.45 -13.54
CA SER A 263 -15.03 -8.77 -14.07
C SER A 263 -15.60 -8.67 -15.49
N PRO A 264 -15.62 -9.76 -16.28
CA PRO A 264 -16.30 -9.78 -17.58
C PRO A 264 -17.78 -9.39 -17.53
N SER A 265 -18.46 -9.59 -16.39
CA SER A 265 -19.85 -9.19 -16.17
C SER A 265 -20.02 -7.72 -15.71
N GLY A 266 -18.92 -6.97 -15.65
CA GLY A 266 -18.87 -5.56 -15.26
C GLY A 266 -18.95 -5.31 -13.75
N LYS A 267 -18.92 -6.34 -12.90
CA LYS A 267 -18.74 -6.14 -11.45
C LYS A 267 -17.36 -5.55 -11.18
N LEU A 268 -17.32 -4.58 -10.28
CA LEU A 268 -16.09 -4.08 -9.70
C LEU A 268 -15.59 -5.09 -8.68
N VAL A 269 -14.31 -5.42 -8.78
CA VAL A 269 -13.59 -6.26 -7.83
C VAL A 269 -12.43 -5.47 -7.26
N VAL A 270 -12.23 -5.55 -5.94
CA VAL A 270 -11.11 -4.90 -5.24
C VAL A 270 -10.37 -5.95 -4.43
N TYR A 271 -9.09 -6.16 -4.70
CA TYR A 271 -8.21 -7.00 -3.88
C TYR A 271 -7.45 -6.12 -2.89
N MET A 272 -7.31 -6.58 -1.64
CA MET A 272 -6.68 -5.81 -0.56
C MET A 272 -5.82 -6.73 0.33
N GLY A 273 -4.63 -6.25 0.68
CA GLY A 273 -3.77 -6.83 1.71
C GLY A 273 -4.07 -6.23 3.09
N ASP A 274 -3.88 -7.02 4.14
CA ASP A 274 -3.94 -6.58 5.53
C ASP A 274 -2.55 -6.73 6.15
N ASP A 275 -1.78 -5.64 6.18
CA ASP A 275 -0.37 -5.69 6.52
C ASP A 275 -0.14 -5.86 8.03
N ALA A 276 -0.27 -7.09 8.46
CA ALA A 276 0.25 -7.54 9.74
C ALA A 276 0.57 -9.03 9.67
N ARG A 277 1.48 -9.44 10.56
CA ARG A 277 1.86 -10.85 10.67
C ARG A 277 0.64 -11.67 11.07
N ASP A 278 0.42 -12.76 10.34
CA ASP A 278 -0.65 -13.72 10.61
C ASP A 278 -2.07 -13.16 10.31
N GLU A 279 -2.18 -12.04 9.58
CA GLU A 279 -3.44 -11.51 9.03
C GLU A 279 -3.65 -11.94 7.56
N PHE A 280 -4.56 -11.31 6.82
CA PHE A 280 -5.24 -11.97 5.70
C PHE A 280 -5.20 -11.21 4.36
N VAL A 281 -5.58 -11.91 3.28
CA VAL A 281 -5.83 -11.31 1.96
C VAL A 281 -7.34 -11.27 1.71
N TYR A 282 -7.83 -10.14 1.24
CA TYR A 282 -9.25 -9.88 1.04
C TYR A 282 -9.59 -9.60 -0.42
N LYS A 283 -10.87 -9.81 -0.76
CA LYS A 283 -11.46 -9.47 -2.05
C LYS A 283 -12.87 -8.92 -1.85
N PHE A 284 -13.18 -7.76 -2.38
CA PHE A 284 -14.55 -7.23 -2.46
C PHE A 284 -15.11 -7.40 -3.86
N VAL A 285 -16.38 -7.79 -3.98
CA VAL A 285 -17.11 -7.82 -5.26
C VAL A 285 -18.38 -6.97 -5.13
N SER A 286 -18.50 -5.96 -5.97
CA SER A 286 -19.65 -5.03 -5.95
C SER A 286 -20.96 -5.73 -6.31
N LYS A 287 -22.06 -5.27 -5.72
CA LYS A 287 -23.41 -5.76 -6.02
C LYS A 287 -23.88 -5.25 -7.39
N LYS A 288 -23.63 -3.99 -7.70
CA LYS A 288 -23.96 -3.36 -8.99
C LYS A 288 -22.78 -3.49 -9.96
N SER A 289 -23.04 -3.28 -11.25
CA SER A 289 -21.99 -3.28 -12.29
C SER A 289 -21.58 -1.84 -12.60
N TYR A 290 -20.32 -1.66 -13.00
CA TYR A 290 -19.79 -0.38 -13.42
C TYR A 290 -20.52 0.17 -14.65
N ASP A 291 -20.87 1.46 -14.59
CA ASP A 291 -21.47 2.18 -15.70
C ASP A 291 -20.64 3.45 -15.98
N PRO A 292 -19.88 3.50 -17.09
CA PRO A 292 -19.01 4.64 -17.39
C PRO A 292 -19.79 5.97 -17.52
N SER A 293 -21.09 5.94 -17.82
CA SER A 293 -21.91 7.16 -17.92
C SER A 293 -22.17 7.85 -16.57
N LEU A 294 -21.99 7.13 -15.46
CA LEU A 294 -22.21 7.65 -14.11
C LEU A 294 -21.05 8.52 -13.59
N GLY A 295 -19.87 8.46 -14.21
CA GLY A 295 -18.67 9.18 -13.75
C GLY A 295 -18.42 8.92 -12.26
N ALA A 296 -18.20 9.99 -11.48
CA ALA A 296 -17.95 9.91 -10.03
C ALA A 296 -19.08 9.22 -9.22
N LYS A 297 -20.30 9.10 -9.75
CA LYS A 297 -21.38 8.36 -9.07
C LYS A 297 -21.12 6.85 -8.99
N ASN A 298 -20.16 6.32 -9.76
CA ASN A 298 -19.68 4.94 -9.60
C ASN A 298 -19.02 4.69 -8.23
N SER A 299 -18.67 5.72 -7.45
CA SER A 299 -18.26 5.58 -6.05
C SER A 299 -19.23 4.70 -5.23
N THR A 300 -20.53 4.73 -5.56
CA THR A 300 -21.56 3.88 -4.94
C THR A 300 -21.39 2.37 -5.18
N LEU A 301 -20.51 1.94 -6.09
CA LEU A 301 -20.15 0.53 -6.27
C LEU A 301 -19.41 -0.04 -5.05
N LEU A 302 -18.76 0.83 -4.28
CA LEU A 302 -18.03 0.50 -3.05
C LEU A 302 -18.94 0.54 -1.81
N GLU A 303 -20.23 0.84 -1.97
CA GLU A 303 -21.21 0.90 -0.87
C GLU A 303 -21.87 -0.46 -0.60
N GLU A 304 -22.19 -1.21 -1.65
CA GLU A 304 -22.91 -2.48 -1.57
C GLU A 304 -22.18 -3.57 -2.35
N GLY A 305 -21.88 -4.69 -1.69
CA GLY A 305 -21.23 -5.85 -2.28
C GLY A 305 -20.99 -6.92 -1.24
N ILE A 306 -20.13 -7.88 -1.56
CA ILE A 306 -19.69 -8.92 -0.62
C ILE A 306 -18.18 -8.81 -0.48
N LEU A 307 -17.72 -8.68 0.77
CA LEU A 307 -16.33 -8.82 1.14
C LEU A 307 -16.03 -10.31 1.36
N TYR A 308 -14.91 -10.77 0.85
CA TYR A 308 -14.40 -12.13 0.97
C TYR A 308 -13.00 -12.10 1.57
N VAL A 309 -12.62 -13.21 2.20
CA VAL A 309 -11.27 -13.46 2.69
C VAL A 309 -10.72 -14.77 2.11
N ALA A 310 -9.42 -14.82 1.86
CA ALA A 310 -8.78 -15.98 1.25
C ALA A 310 -8.60 -17.16 2.22
N ASP A 311 -8.95 -18.35 1.75
CA ASP A 311 -8.48 -19.64 2.27
C ASP A 311 -7.53 -20.23 1.22
N PHE A 312 -6.23 -20.06 1.43
CA PHE A 312 -5.18 -20.56 0.54
C PHE A 312 -5.02 -22.09 0.64
N ASP A 313 -5.44 -22.73 1.73
CA ASP A 313 -5.38 -24.20 1.84
C ASP A 313 -6.37 -24.85 0.86
N LYS A 314 -7.55 -24.24 0.69
CA LYS A 314 -8.59 -24.71 -0.23
C LYS A 314 -8.54 -24.03 -1.60
N GLY A 315 -7.88 -22.88 -1.71
CA GLY A 315 -7.90 -22.04 -2.91
C GLY A 315 -9.29 -21.44 -3.15
N THR A 316 -9.92 -20.91 -2.10
CA THR A 316 -11.30 -20.39 -2.14
C THR A 316 -11.44 -19.04 -1.44
N TRP A 317 -12.39 -18.23 -1.91
CA TRP A 317 -12.80 -16.98 -1.29
C TRP A 317 -13.99 -17.22 -0.34
N ILE A 318 -13.83 -16.99 0.96
CA ILE A 318 -14.88 -17.18 1.98
C ILE A 318 -15.66 -15.86 2.15
N PRO A 319 -16.99 -15.84 2.00
CA PRO A 319 -17.77 -14.61 2.16
C PRO A 319 -17.83 -14.18 3.63
N LEU A 320 -17.53 -12.91 3.91
CA LEU A 320 -17.73 -12.25 5.20
C LEU A 320 -19.09 -11.55 5.22
N ASP A 321 -20.14 -12.33 4.97
CA ASP A 321 -21.52 -11.87 4.92
C ASP A 321 -22.34 -12.55 6.01
N LEU A 322 -22.92 -11.76 6.91
CA LEU A 322 -23.63 -12.28 8.08
C LEU A 322 -24.89 -13.08 7.71
N GLU A 323 -25.55 -12.72 6.61
CA GLU A 323 -26.80 -13.37 6.20
C GLU A 323 -26.56 -14.79 5.69
N THR A 324 -25.52 -14.97 4.86
CA THR A 324 -25.22 -16.22 4.17
C THR A 324 -24.17 -17.08 4.86
N ASN A 325 -23.26 -16.48 5.64
CA ASN A 325 -22.22 -17.23 6.35
C ASN A 325 -22.72 -17.75 7.71
N LYS A 326 -23.04 -19.05 7.74
CA LYS A 326 -23.54 -19.73 8.95
C LYS A 326 -22.52 -19.74 10.10
N THR A 327 -21.22 -19.70 9.82
CA THR A 327 -20.18 -19.66 10.86
C THR A 327 -20.28 -18.34 11.62
N LEU A 328 -20.31 -17.21 10.91
CA LEU A 328 -20.48 -15.89 11.51
C LEU A 328 -21.82 -15.77 12.24
N LYS A 329 -22.92 -16.15 11.58
CA LYS A 329 -24.29 -16.04 12.11
C LYS A 329 -24.51 -16.81 13.42
N ASN A 330 -23.84 -17.94 13.59
CA ASN A 330 -23.99 -18.81 14.76
C ASN A 330 -22.87 -18.65 15.78
N TYR A 331 -21.83 -17.84 15.50
CA TYR A 331 -20.70 -17.68 16.39
C TYR A 331 -21.14 -17.00 17.70
N LYS A 332 -20.66 -17.55 18.81
CA LYS A 332 -20.85 -17.02 20.16
C LYS A 332 -19.50 -16.84 20.83
N THR A 333 -19.33 -15.75 21.56
CA THR A 333 -18.18 -15.53 22.43
C THR A 333 -18.18 -16.52 23.60
N GLU A 334 -17.09 -16.60 24.35
CA GLU A 334 -16.97 -17.48 25.52
C GLU A 334 -18.10 -17.28 26.54
N ASN A 335 -18.62 -16.06 26.64
CA ASN A 335 -19.73 -15.69 27.52
C ASN A 335 -21.13 -16.04 26.95
N GLY A 336 -21.20 -16.68 25.77
CA GLY A 336 -22.43 -17.13 25.14
C GLY A 336 -23.18 -16.08 24.30
N ASN A 337 -22.69 -14.84 24.26
CA ASN A 337 -23.27 -13.75 23.47
C ASN A 337 -22.91 -13.87 22.00
N ARG A 338 -23.79 -13.41 21.09
CA ARG A 338 -23.41 -13.27 19.68
C ARG A 338 -22.31 -12.22 19.56
N GLN A 339 -21.28 -12.53 18.77
CA GLN A 339 -20.23 -11.54 18.48
C GLN A 339 -20.68 -10.55 17.39
N PHE A 340 -21.47 -11.00 16.44
CA PHE A 340 -21.95 -10.20 15.32
C PHE A 340 -23.48 -10.22 15.28
N GLU A 341 -24.10 -9.06 15.37
CA GLU A 341 -25.55 -8.89 15.28
C GLU A 341 -25.96 -8.30 13.92
N THR A 342 -25.07 -7.50 13.32
CA THR A 342 -25.27 -6.79 12.06
C THR A 342 -24.08 -6.97 11.12
N GLN A 343 -24.28 -6.69 9.83
CA GLN A 343 -23.17 -6.66 8.87
C GLN A 343 -22.12 -5.59 9.21
N ALA A 344 -22.53 -4.51 9.90
CA ALA A 344 -21.61 -3.50 10.40
C ALA A 344 -20.60 -4.10 11.41
N ASP A 345 -21.06 -4.96 12.33
CA ASP A 345 -20.18 -5.61 13.31
C ASP A 345 -19.12 -6.48 12.62
N VAL A 346 -19.53 -7.22 11.58
CA VAL A 346 -18.63 -8.05 10.78
C VAL A 346 -17.54 -7.21 10.13
N LEU A 347 -17.90 -6.08 9.51
CA LEU A 347 -16.97 -5.23 8.78
C LEU A 347 -16.08 -4.38 9.69
N VAL A 348 -16.59 -3.91 10.84
CA VAL A 348 -15.80 -3.19 11.84
C VAL A 348 -14.81 -4.12 12.56
N HIS A 349 -15.19 -5.38 12.80
CA HIS A 349 -14.35 -6.40 13.41
C HIS A 349 -13.86 -7.43 12.36
N CYS A 350 -13.44 -6.94 11.19
CA CYS A 350 -13.16 -7.75 10.00
C CYS A 350 -12.15 -8.88 10.25
N ARG A 351 -11.00 -8.57 10.87
CA ARG A 351 -9.96 -9.57 11.23
C ARG A 351 -10.52 -10.70 12.09
N ALA A 352 -11.36 -10.38 13.07
CA ALA A 352 -12.00 -11.40 13.91
C ALA A 352 -12.96 -12.28 13.11
N ALA A 353 -13.78 -11.68 12.24
CA ALA A 353 -14.68 -12.41 11.36
C ALA A 353 -13.92 -13.33 10.39
N ALA A 354 -12.86 -12.83 9.76
CA ALA A 354 -11.97 -13.62 8.89
C ALA A 354 -11.36 -14.82 9.61
N LYS A 355 -10.80 -14.60 10.79
CA LYS A 355 -10.22 -15.67 11.63
C LYS A 355 -11.25 -16.73 12.01
N ILE A 356 -12.46 -16.33 12.42
CA ILE A 356 -13.56 -17.23 12.78
C ILE A 356 -14.00 -18.07 11.57
N CYS A 357 -14.01 -17.48 10.38
CA CYS A 357 -14.33 -18.16 9.13
C CYS A 357 -13.24 -19.15 8.67
N GLY A 358 -12.05 -19.12 9.26
CA GLY A 358 -10.93 -19.99 8.88
C GLY A 358 -10.10 -19.45 7.72
N ALA A 359 -9.99 -18.13 7.58
CA ALA A 359 -9.03 -17.51 6.67
C ALA A 359 -7.59 -17.96 6.95
N THR A 360 -6.75 -18.02 5.91
CA THR A 360 -5.34 -18.44 6.05
C THR A 360 -4.48 -17.28 6.54
N PRO A 361 -3.79 -17.40 7.70
CA PRO A 361 -2.82 -16.40 8.15
C PRO A 361 -1.63 -16.27 7.20
N MET A 362 -1.26 -15.04 6.85
CA MET A 362 -0.25 -14.74 5.82
C MET A 362 0.97 -13.98 6.37
N ASP A 363 2.02 -13.94 5.55
CA ASP A 363 3.29 -13.31 5.89
C ASP A 363 3.28 -11.82 5.53
N ARG A 364 2.48 -11.02 6.26
CA ARG A 364 2.33 -9.56 6.05
C ARG A 364 2.01 -9.20 4.59
N PRO A 365 0.75 -9.42 4.15
CA PRO A 365 0.29 -8.99 2.83
C PRO A 365 0.35 -7.45 2.70
N GLU A 366 1.34 -6.97 1.97
CA GLU A 366 1.44 -5.58 1.53
C GLU A 366 0.77 -5.47 0.14
N ASP A 367 1.45 -4.84 -0.83
CA ASP A 367 0.80 -4.31 -2.02
C ASP A 367 0.32 -5.43 -2.96
N ILE A 368 -0.84 -5.20 -3.59
CA ILE A 368 -1.46 -6.12 -4.54
C ILE A 368 -1.52 -5.45 -5.91
N GLU A 369 -1.08 -6.16 -6.94
CA GLU A 369 -1.15 -5.66 -8.31
C GLU A 369 -1.66 -6.69 -9.31
N ILE A 370 -2.33 -6.20 -10.36
CA ILE A 370 -2.98 -7.05 -11.36
C ILE A 370 -2.20 -6.96 -12.67
N HIS A 371 -1.70 -8.10 -13.13
CA HIS A 371 -0.89 -8.14 -14.33
C HIS A 371 -1.70 -7.70 -15.56
N PRO A 372 -1.28 -6.62 -16.26
CA PRO A 372 -2.13 -5.90 -17.21
C PRO A 372 -2.40 -6.69 -18.50
N LEU A 373 -1.66 -7.77 -18.75
CA LEU A 373 -1.78 -8.55 -19.98
C LEU A 373 -2.52 -9.88 -19.80
N ASP A 374 -2.57 -10.43 -18.59
CA ASP A 374 -3.15 -11.76 -18.35
C ASP A 374 -4.08 -11.85 -17.14
N GLY A 375 -4.23 -10.77 -16.37
CA GLY A 375 -5.14 -10.68 -15.23
C GLY A 375 -4.72 -11.50 -14.01
N THR A 376 -3.52 -12.08 -13.97
CA THR A 376 -3.05 -12.74 -12.75
C THR A 376 -2.72 -11.70 -11.67
N ILE A 377 -3.01 -12.03 -10.41
CA ILE A 377 -2.86 -11.11 -9.27
C ILE A 377 -1.54 -11.42 -8.57
N PHE A 378 -0.75 -10.40 -8.24
CA PHE A 378 0.51 -10.50 -7.52
C PHE A 378 0.35 -9.83 -6.16
N ILE A 379 0.94 -10.43 -5.12
CA ILE A 379 0.84 -9.92 -3.75
C ILE A 379 2.23 -9.94 -3.13
N ALA A 380 2.68 -8.79 -2.65
CA ALA A 380 3.88 -8.69 -1.83
C ALA A 380 3.61 -9.27 -0.43
N MET A 381 4.44 -10.20 0.00
CA MET A 381 4.45 -10.76 1.34
C MET A 381 5.78 -10.40 1.97
N THR A 382 5.84 -9.29 2.69
CA THR A 382 7.09 -8.63 3.03
C THR A 382 7.99 -9.48 3.93
N ASN A 383 7.46 -10.08 5.00
CA ASN A 383 8.16 -11.03 5.87
C ASN A 383 7.29 -11.52 7.01
N ASN A 384 7.68 -12.65 7.60
CA ASN A 384 7.21 -13.11 8.91
C ASN A 384 8.27 -13.97 9.60
N ASP A 385 9.01 -13.37 10.52
CA ASP A 385 10.07 -14.06 11.26
C ASP A 385 9.55 -15.22 12.14
N ARG A 386 8.26 -15.20 12.56
CA ARG A 386 7.62 -16.29 13.29
C ARG A 386 7.48 -17.55 12.45
N HIS A 387 7.37 -17.37 11.13
CA HIS A 387 7.37 -18.45 10.15
C HIS A 387 8.79 -18.78 9.64
N GLY A 388 9.83 -18.09 10.12
CA GLY A 388 11.19 -18.22 9.59
C GLY A 388 11.39 -17.51 8.25
N ASN A 389 10.36 -16.83 7.75
CA ASN A 389 10.42 -16.09 6.50
C ASN A 389 10.98 -14.68 6.73
N LEU A 390 12.30 -14.56 6.69
CA LEU A 390 12.98 -13.29 6.94
C LEU A 390 12.96 -12.33 5.73
N PHE A 391 12.88 -12.85 4.51
CA PHE A 391 13.10 -12.05 3.30
C PHE A 391 11.84 -11.79 2.49
N GLY A 392 10.72 -12.41 2.85
CA GLY A 392 9.46 -12.28 2.13
C GLY A 392 9.40 -13.08 0.84
N GLN A 393 8.28 -12.93 0.14
CA GLN A 393 8.02 -13.50 -1.18
C GLN A 393 6.99 -12.66 -1.92
N ILE A 394 6.82 -12.93 -3.21
CA ILE A 394 5.68 -12.45 -3.97
C ILE A 394 4.85 -13.66 -4.38
N LEU A 395 3.58 -13.66 -4.01
CA LEU A 395 2.61 -14.67 -4.46
C LEU A 395 2.02 -14.28 -5.80
N ARG A 396 1.57 -15.28 -6.56
CA ARG A 396 0.73 -15.08 -7.74
C ARG A 396 -0.55 -15.90 -7.60
N ILE A 397 -1.69 -15.26 -7.79
CA ILE A 397 -3.04 -15.86 -7.79
C ILE A 397 -3.59 -15.86 -9.22
N ARG A 398 -4.31 -16.92 -9.56
CA ARG A 398 -5.13 -17.03 -10.76
C ARG A 398 -6.54 -17.50 -10.38
N GLU A 399 -7.54 -16.70 -10.71
CA GLU A 399 -8.94 -17.10 -10.58
C GLU A 399 -9.24 -18.26 -11.54
N LYS A 400 -9.74 -19.39 -11.03
CA LYS A 400 -9.88 -20.64 -11.82
C LYS A 400 -10.83 -20.48 -12.99
N SER A 401 -11.88 -19.66 -12.82
CA SER A 401 -12.85 -19.36 -13.87
C SER A 401 -12.31 -18.41 -14.94
N GLY A 402 -11.18 -17.74 -14.70
CA GLY A 402 -10.74 -16.57 -15.46
C GLY A 402 -11.59 -15.32 -15.23
N ASP A 403 -12.50 -15.35 -14.25
CA ASP A 403 -13.33 -14.22 -13.84
C ASP A 403 -12.92 -13.78 -12.43
N HIS A 404 -12.56 -12.50 -12.27
CA HIS A 404 -12.22 -11.90 -10.98
C HIS A 404 -13.35 -11.94 -9.94
N ALA A 405 -14.61 -12.11 -10.35
CA ALA A 405 -15.73 -12.35 -9.44
C ALA A 405 -15.88 -13.83 -9.03
N GLY A 406 -15.07 -14.75 -9.57
CA GLY A 406 -15.06 -16.17 -9.22
C GLY A 406 -14.68 -16.41 -7.75
N LEU A 407 -15.04 -17.57 -7.19
CA LEU A 407 -14.83 -17.86 -5.76
C LEU A 407 -13.73 -18.90 -5.49
N GLU A 408 -13.04 -19.34 -6.54
CA GLU A 408 -11.95 -20.30 -6.45
C GLU A 408 -10.75 -19.82 -7.24
N PHE A 409 -9.57 -20.06 -6.68
CA PHE A 409 -8.31 -19.65 -7.26
C PHE A 409 -7.23 -20.73 -7.11
N ASP A 410 -6.27 -20.71 -8.02
CA ASP A 410 -4.99 -21.36 -7.87
C ASP A 410 -3.96 -20.30 -7.46
N PHE A 411 -2.91 -20.71 -6.74
CA PHE A 411 -1.82 -19.81 -6.38
C PHE A 411 -0.45 -20.48 -6.43
N GLU A 412 0.59 -19.66 -6.49
CA GLU A 412 1.98 -20.10 -6.35
C GLU A 412 2.84 -19.02 -5.67
N VAL A 413 3.96 -19.43 -5.09
CA VAL A 413 5.04 -18.50 -4.76
C VAL A 413 5.75 -18.17 -6.08
N PHE A 414 5.49 -16.99 -6.63
CA PHE A 414 6.08 -16.56 -7.90
C PHE A 414 7.59 -16.35 -7.76
N ILE A 415 8.01 -15.66 -6.71
CA ILE A 415 9.43 -15.48 -6.39
C ILE A 415 9.60 -15.35 -4.87
N ALA A 416 10.62 -16.01 -4.33
CA ALA A 416 11.00 -15.87 -2.92
C ALA A 416 12.09 -14.80 -2.78
N GLY A 417 11.98 -13.99 -1.73
CA GLY A 417 13.03 -13.08 -1.28
C GLY A 417 14.31 -13.83 -0.87
N GLY A 418 15.39 -13.09 -0.70
CA GLY A 418 16.72 -13.66 -0.44
C GLY A 418 17.57 -13.84 -1.71
N ALA A 419 16.92 -13.89 -2.88
CA ALA A 419 17.51 -14.06 -4.20
C ALA A 419 17.67 -12.73 -4.97
N GLY A 420 18.23 -11.71 -4.32
CA GLY A 420 18.55 -10.41 -4.93
C GLY A 420 17.77 -9.22 -4.38
N PHE A 421 16.66 -9.47 -3.67
CA PHE A 421 15.87 -8.49 -2.91
C PHE A 421 15.38 -9.14 -1.60
N ALA A 422 14.85 -8.35 -0.68
CA ALA A 422 14.19 -8.79 0.54
C ALA A 422 13.15 -7.75 0.96
N ALA A 423 12.12 -8.19 1.69
CA ALA A 423 11.01 -7.35 2.10
C ALA A 423 10.35 -6.64 0.91
N PRO A 424 9.85 -7.40 -0.09
CA PRO A 424 9.09 -6.79 -1.17
C PRO A 424 7.86 -6.10 -0.58
N ASP A 425 7.59 -4.91 -1.08
CA ASP A 425 6.49 -4.05 -0.65
C ASP A 425 5.76 -3.57 -1.92
N ASN A 426 5.71 -2.25 -2.21
CA ASN A 426 4.87 -1.74 -3.28
C ASN A 426 5.24 -2.34 -4.65
N LEU A 427 4.20 -2.61 -5.43
CA LEU A 427 4.22 -3.25 -6.72
C LEU A 427 3.68 -2.29 -7.79
N ALA A 428 4.20 -2.40 -9.00
CA ALA A 428 3.58 -1.80 -10.18
C ALA A 428 3.91 -2.60 -11.43
N PHE A 429 3.00 -2.66 -12.39
CA PHE A 429 3.31 -3.22 -13.71
C PHE A 429 3.59 -2.14 -14.74
N ASP A 430 4.64 -2.32 -15.53
CA ASP A 430 4.76 -1.61 -16.80
C ASP A 430 3.87 -2.23 -17.88
N LYS A 431 3.69 -1.53 -19.01
CA LYS A 431 2.81 -1.98 -20.11
C LYS A 431 3.29 -3.25 -20.81
N GLU A 432 4.56 -3.62 -20.61
CA GLU A 432 5.13 -4.83 -21.16
C GLU A 432 4.97 -6.00 -20.18
N GLY A 433 4.38 -5.79 -19.00
CA GLY A 433 4.15 -6.81 -17.99
C GLY A 433 5.39 -7.15 -17.17
N ASN A 434 6.38 -6.26 -17.06
CA ASN A 434 7.42 -6.40 -16.05
C ASN A 434 6.92 -5.86 -14.71
N LEU A 435 7.24 -6.57 -13.64
CA LEU A 435 6.86 -6.20 -12.29
C LEU A 435 7.94 -5.29 -11.71
N TRP A 436 7.58 -4.08 -11.32
CA TRP A 436 8.41 -3.14 -10.58
C TRP A 436 8.08 -3.30 -9.09
N VAL A 437 9.10 -3.42 -8.25
CA VAL A 437 8.97 -3.76 -6.83
C VAL A 437 9.89 -2.87 -6.03
N VAL A 438 9.37 -2.15 -5.05
CA VAL A 438 10.20 -1.53 -4.02
C VAL A 438 10.36 -2.47 -2.83
N THR A 439 11.31 -2.16 -1.95
CA THR A 439 11.56 -2.95 -0.75
C THR A 439 11.52 -2.07 0.48
N ASP A 440 10.89 -2.55 1.57
CA ASP A 440 11.04 -1.98 2.90
C ASP A 440 11.64 -2.97 3.92
N ILE A 441 12.96 -2.99 3.98
CA ILE A 441 13.67 -3.55 5.12
C ILE A 441 13.67 -2.48 6.23
N SER A 442 12.77 -2.64 7.21
CA SER A 442 12.72 -1.82 8.44
C SER A 442 14.08 -1.31 8.96
N ALA A 443 14.13 -0.06 9.44
CA ALA A 443 15.34 0.57 9.98
C ALA A 443 16.08 -0.25 11.06
N LYS A 444 15.36 -1.10 11.81
CA LYS A 444 15.96 -2.02 12.78
C LYS A 444 16.91 -3.03 12.13
N ASN A 445 16.56 -3.51 10.94
CA ASN A 445 17.20 -4.60 10.22
C ASN A 445 18.09 -4.12 9.05
N LEU A 446 17.81 -2.94 8.50
CA LEU A 446 18.53 -2.36 7.37
C LEU A 446 20.05 -2.38 7.61
N ASN A 447 20.82 -2.82 6.62
CA ASN A 447 22.29 -2.93 6.66
C ASN A 447 22.87 -3.80 7.80
N ARG A 448 22.08 -4.68 8.41
CA ARG A 448 22.50 -5.53 9.55
C ARG A 448 22.26 -7.01 9.28
N SER A 449 23.03 -7.85 10.00
CA SER A 449 22.83 -9.31 10.02
C SER A 449 22.65 -9.90 8.61
N VAL A 450 21.61 -10.70 8.40
CA VAL A 450 21.27 -11.35 7.12
C VAL A 450 20.86 -10.37 6.02
N TYR A 451 20.52 -9.12 6.35
CA TYR A 451 20.11 -8.08 5.40
C TYR A 451 21.29 -7.24 4.89
N LYS A 452 22.47 -7.32 5.51
CA LYS A 452 23.65 -6.52 5.12
C LYS A 452 24.01 -6.60 3.63
N LYS A 453 23.72 -7.74 2.98
CA LYS A 453 24.02 -7.93 1.55
C LYS A 453 23.13 -7.11 0.60
N PHE A 454 22.02 -6.55 1.08
CA PHE A 454 21.06 -5.81 0.25
C PHE A 454 21.35 -4.31 0.19
N GLY A 455 22.13 -3.78 1.14
CA GLY A 455 22.33 -2.33 1.25
C GLY A 455 21.07 -1.62 1.75
N ASN A 456 20.95 -0.35 1.36
CA ASN A 456 19.72 0.42 1.49
C ASN A 456 18.57 -0.25 0.71
N ASN A 457 17.34 0.13 1.05
CA ASN A 457 16.14 -0.25 0.31
C ASN A 457 16.26 0.20 -1.17
N GLY A 458 15.47 -0.39 -2.06
CA GLY A 458 15.62 -0.11 -3.47
C GLY A 458 14.42 -0.47 -4.32
N LEU A 459 14.51 -0.09 -5.60
CA LEU A 459 13.55 -0.42 -6.64
C LEU A 459 14.14 -1.48 -7.55
N PHE A 460 13.38 -2.53 -7.82
CA PHE A 460 13.76 -3.67 -8.64
C PHE A 460 12.77 -3.85 -9.79
N VAL A 461 13.29 -4.33 -10.92
CA VAL A 461 12.46 -4.84 -12.02
C VAL A 461 12.57 -6.36 -12.03
N ILE A 462 11.45 -7.04 -11.85
CA ILE A 462 11.31 -8.49 -11.89
C ILE A 462 10.62 -8.88 -13.20
N ARG A 463 11.32 -9.72 -13.96
CA ARG A 463 10.74 -10.31 -15.17
C ARG A 463 9.73 -11.40 -14.82
N THR A 464 8.47 -11.22 -15.21
CA THR A 464 7.39 -12.21 -14.96
C THR A 464 7.57 -13.53 -15.71
N ASP A 465 8.34 -13.52 -16.81
CA ASP A 465 8.64 -14.73 -17.61
C ASP A 465 9.81 -15.57 -17.07
N THR A 466 10.68 -15.00 -16.23
CA THR A 466 11.89 -15.67 -15.73
C THR A 466 12.04 -15.66 -14.21
N GLY A 467 11.26 -14.85 -13.50
CA GLY A 467 11.37 -14.69 -12.05
C GLY A 467 12.74 -14.13 -11.62
N ARG A 468 13.39 -13.32 -12.46
CA ARG A 468 14.69 -12.72 -12.15
C ARG A 468 14.54 -11.24 -11.82
N ALA A 469 15.06 -10.85 -10.66
CA ALA A 469 15.11 -9.49 -10.18
C ALA A 469 16.39 -8.76 -10.65
N TYR A 470 16.24 -7.48 -10.98
CA TYR A 470 17.31 -6.57 -11.38
C TYR A 470 17.14 -5.25 -10.63
N GLN A 471 18.16 -4.82 -9.88
CA GLN A 471 18.07 -3.58 -9.13
C GLN A 471 18.18 -2.38 -10.07
N PHE A 472 17.15 -1.54 -10.03
CA PHE A 472 17.05 -0.31 -10.81
C PHE A 472 17.49 0.90 -9.97
N ALA A 473 16.96 1.07 -8.75
CA ALA A 473 17.34 2.17 -7.87
C ALA A 473 17.74 1.72 -6.47
N SER A 474 18.52 2.54 -5.78
CA SER A 474 18.83 2.42 -4.34
C SER A 474 18.37 3.69 -3.64
N SER A 475 17.71 3.55 -2.50
CA SER A 475 17.25 4.66 -1.67
C SER A 475 18.42 5.34 -0.94
N PRO A 476 18.21 6.60 -0.48
CA PRO A 476 19.07 7.22 0.53
C PRO A 476 19.11 6.43 1.84
N VAL A 477 20.03 6.81 2.74
CA VAL A 477 20.20 6.08 4.00
C VAL A 477 18.95 6.16 4.86
N GLY A 478 18.48 5.00 5.35
CA GLY A 478 17.31 4.91 6.22
C GLY A 478 15.98 5.25 5.54
N ALA A 479 15.98 5.52 4.24
CA ALA A 479 14.75 5.67 3.46
C ALA A 479 14.30 4.33 2.91
N GLU A 480 13.01 4.22 2.66
CA GLU A 480 12.47 3.33 1.63
C GLU A 480 12.04 4.12 0.39
N LEU A 481 11.76 3.38 -0.69
CA LEU A 481 11.12 3.92 -1.88
C LEU A 481 9.72 3.36 -1.92
N THR A 482 8.74 4.18 -2.27
CA THR A 482 7.31 3.78 -2.29
C THR A 482 6.58 4.49 -3.44
N GLY A 483 5.36 4.07 -3.76
CA GLY A 483 4.42 4.85 -4.54
C GLY A 483 4.82 4.91 -6.00
N LEU A 484 5.14 3.76 -6.59
CA LEU A 484 5.49 3.61 -8.00
C LEU A 484 4.33 4.07 -8.89
N TRP A 485 4.49 5.18 -9.63
CA TRP A 485 3.46 5.61 -10.57
C TRP A 485 4.02 6.11 -11.90
N PHE A 486 3.73 5.40 -12.99
CA PHE A 486 4.19 5.80 -14.32
C PHE A 486 3.32 6.92 -14.92
N THR A 487 3.95 7.79 -15.71
CA THR A 487 3.19 8.63 -16.65
C THR A 487 2.46 7.77 -17.67
N PRO A 488 1.35 8.25 -18.29
CA PRO A 488 0.59 7.45 -19.26
C PRO A 488 1.40 6.91 -20.45
N ASP A 489 2.48 7.60 -20.84
CA ASP A 489 3.39 7.15 -21.90
C ASP A 489 4.54 6.24 -21.40
N GLN A 490 4.63 6.06 -20.08
CA GLN A 490 5.65 5.31 -19.34
C GLN A 490 7.09 5.75 -19.67
N LYS A 491 7.29 7.03 -19.91
CA LYS A 491 8.63 7.61 -20.06
C LYS A 491 9.22 8.09 -18.76
N GLU A 492 8.38 8.33 -17.76
CA GLU A 492 8.76 8.89 -16.48
C GLU A 492 8.05 8.11 -15.38
N LEU A 493 8.75 7.93 -14.27
CA LEU A 493 8.26 7.25 -13.07
C LEU A 493 8.23 8.25 -11.92
N PHE A 494 7.07 8.47 -11.34
CA PHE A 494 6.96 9.12 -10.05
C PHE A 494 7.26 8.10 -8.96
N LEU A 495 8.10 8.50 -8.01
CA LEU A 495 8.56 7.65 -6.92
C LEU A 495 8.71 8.50 -5.66
N SER A 496 8.18 7.99 -4.56
CA SER A 496 8.36 8.59 -3.25
C SER A 496 9.66 8.11 -2.62
N VAL A 497 10.32 9.02 -1.91
CA VAL A 497 11.42 8.72 -0.97
C VAL A 497 10.88 9.00 0.42
N GLN A 498 10.57 7.94 1.15
CA GLN A 498 9.95 8.02 2.47
C GLN A 498 11.04 8.02 3.55
N HIS A 499 10.83 8.81 4.61
CA HIS A 499 11.69 8.91 5.81
C HIS A 499 13.22 8.77 5.63
N PRO A 500 13.87 9.53 4.73
CA PRO A 500 15.33 9.57 4.69
C PRO A 500 15.89 9.87 6.09
N GLY A 501 16.79 9.01 6.55
CA GLY A 501 17.41 9.12 7.86
C GLY A 501 16.61 8.56 9.03
N GLU A 502 15.62 7.68 8.82
CA GLU A 502 14.83 7.05 9.91
C GLU A 502 15.72 6.42 11.01
N THR A 503 16.94 5.99 10.65
CA THR A 503 17.94 5.44 11.57
C THR A 503 18.63 6.46 12.48
N THR A 504 18.23 7.74 12.42
CA THR A 504 18.83 8.84 13.20
C THR A 504 18.59 8.67 14.70
N LYS A 505 19.67 8.87 15.48
CA LYS A 505 19.64 8.80 16.96
C LYS A 505 19.96 10.13 17.64
N ASP A 506 20.74 10.97 16.96
CA ASP A 506 21.09 12.32 17.41
C ASP A 506 20.52 13.28 16.38
N TYR A 507 19.49 14.03 16.76
CA TYR A 507 18.80 14.93 15.84
C TYR A 507 19.68 16.07 15.33
N GLY A 508 20.77 16.40 16.02
CA GLY A 508 21.78 17.37 15.55
C GLY A 508 22.77 16.78 14.55
N LYS A 509 22.73 15.47 14.32
CA LYS A 509 23.59 14.72 13.38
C LYS A 509 22.76 13.66 12.65
N PRO A 510 21.83 14.07 11.77
CA PRO A 510 20.98 13.13 11.06
C PRO A 510 21.81 12.15 10.23
N THR A 511 21.29 10.94 10.08
CA THR A 511 21.94 9.88 9.28
C THR A 511 21.79 10.07 7.78
N SER A 512 20.86 10.92 7.36
CA SER A 512 20.66 11.33 5.97
C SER A 512 20.54 12.85 5.88
N HIS A 513 21.01 13.39 4.77
CA HIS A 513 20.86 14.78 4.36
C HIS A 513 20.16 14.87 3.00
N TRP A 514 19.52 13.79 2.53
CA TRP A 514 18.76 13.83 1.29
C TRP A 514 17.54 14.76 1.42
N PRO A 515 17.20 15.57 0.40
CA PRO A 515 17.80 15.61 -0.94
C PRO A 515 18.91 16.67 -1.13
N HIS A 516 19.12 17.56 -0.17
CA HIS A 516 19.94 18.75 -0.38
C HIS A 516 21.43 18.55 -0.04
N GLY A 517 21.77 17.47 0.66
CA GLY A 517 23.13 17.14 1.10
C GLY A 517 23.67 18.10 2.17
N GLY A 518 24.98 18.08 2.39
CA GLY A 518 25.65 18.93 3.37
C GLY A 518 25.15 18.66 4.79
N GLU A 519 24.77 19.73 5.50
CA GLU A 519 24.25 19.67 6.87
C GLU A 519 22.72 19.83 6.93
N SER A 520 22.02 19.63 5.81
CA SER A 520 20.57 19.83 5.74
C SER A 520 19.80 18.77 6.53
N VAL A 521 18.66 19.14 7.09
CA VAL A 521 17.73 18.17 7.71
C VAL A 521 17.09 17.34 6.59
N PRO A 522 16.95 16.01 6.75
CA PRO A 522 16.37 15.17 5.73
C PRO A 522 14.89 15.53 5.49
N ARG A 523 14.44 15.44 4.25
CA ARG A 523 13.05 15.72 3.86
C ARG A 523 12.56 14.60 2.95
N SER A 524 11.47 13.94 3.33
CA SER A 524 10.75 13.04 2.42
C SER A 524 10.13 13.81 1.25
N GLY A 525 9.84 13.12 0.16
CA GLY A 525 9.09 13.72 -0.93
C GLY A 525 9.01 12.84 -2.17
N VAL A 526 8.59 13.44 -3.28
CA VAL A 526 8.36 12.75 -4.55
C VAL A 526 9.32 13.25 -5.61
N VAL A 527 9.89 12.32 -6.37
CA VAL A 527 10.74 12.59 -7.52
C VAL A 527 10.10 12.12 -8.82
N ALA A 528 10.49 12.72 -9.94
CA ALA A 528 10.27 12.17 -11.27
C ALA A 528 11.59 11.58 -11.79
N ILE A 529 11.62 10.28 -12.07
CA ILE A 529 12.76 9.58 -12.68
C ILE A 529 12.52 9.49 -14.19
N TYR A 530 13.56 9.79 -14.98
CA TYR A 530 13.48 9.81 -16.43
C TYR A 530 14.84 9.52 -17.09
N LEU A 531 14.80 9.09 -18.35
CA LEU A 531 16.00 8.88 -19.16
C LEU A 531 16.47 10.22 -19.74
N LYS A 532 17.78 10.50 -19.64
CA LYS A 532 18.42 11.74 -20.09
C LYS A 532 18.42 11.94 -21.61
#